data_AF-A0A7K0BLA5-F1
#
_entry.id   AF-A0A7K0BLA5-F1
#
_cell.length_a   1.000
_cell.length_b   1.000
_cell.length_c   1.000
_cell.angle_alpha   90.00
_cell.angle_beta   90.00
_cell.angle_gamma   90.00
#
_symmetry.space_group_name_H-M   'P 1'
#
loop_
_entity.id
_entity.type
_entity.pdbx_description
1 polymer ?
#
loop_
_entity_poly.entity_id
_entity_poly.type
_entity_poly.pdbx_seq_one_letter_code
_entity_poly.pdbx_strand_id
1 'polypeptide(L)' 'MSAQDMLQFDHDSQRELYSELAAELRCPQCQNQNIADSNAIVAVDMRQKTYQLVRDGKNREEILDYMINR' A
#
# COMPACT_ATOMS: atom_id res chain seq x y z
N MET A 1 4.23 -14.54 15.47
CA MET A 1 2.94 -14.31 14.77
C MET A 1 3.05 -12.92 14.17
N SER A 2 3.35 -12.82 12.88
CA SER A 2 3.63 -11.52 12.26
C SER A 2 2.33 -10.78 12.01
N ALA A 3 2.27 -9.50 12.39
CA ALA A 3 1.16 -8.57 12.18
C ALA A 3 0.99 -8.18 10.69
N GLN A 4 1.18 -9.14 9.79
CA GLN A 4 0.52 -9.19 8.48
C GLN A 4 -0.93 -9.66 8.62
N ASP A 5 -1.41 -9.71 9.88
CA ASP A 5 -2.78 -9.62 10.38
C ASP A 5 -3.75 -9.04 9.34
N MET A 6 -4.41 -9.94 8.63
CA MET A 6 -5.82 -9.86 8.26
C MET A 6 -6.23 -8.45 7.81
N LEU A 7 -5.63 -7.97 6.71
CA LEU A 7 -6.13 -6.79 6.02
C LEU A 7 -7.59 -7.08 5.61
N GLN A 8 -8.52 -6.55 6.41
CA GLN A 8 -9.94 -6.65 6.16
C GLN A 8 -10.31 -5.54 5.19
N PHE A 9 -10.77 -5.96 4.02
CA PHE A 9 -11.34 -5.08 3.01
C PHE A 9 -12.84 -5.29 3.04
N ASP A 10 -13.60 -4.21 2.90
CA ASP A 10 -15.06 -4.25 2.88
C ASP A 10 -15.56 -4.84 1.55
N HIS A 11 -14.78 -4.69 0.46
CA HIS A 11 -15.09 -5.18 -0.88
C HIS A 11 -13.86 -5.78 -1.57
N ASP A 12 -14.05 -6.71 -2.51
CA ASP A 12 -12.95 -7.28 -3.30
C ASP A 12 -12.22 -6.22 -4.15
N SER A 13 -12.94 -5.20 -4.62
CA SER A 13 -12.36 -4.06 -5.35
C SER A 13 -11.32 -3.29 -4.53
N GLN A 14 -11.50 -3.18 -3.22
CA GLN A 14 -10.53 -2.56 -2.33
C GLN A 14 -9.27 -3.42 -2.19
N ARG A 15 -9.43 -4.75 -2.10
CA ARG A 15 -8.30 -5.68 -2.04
C ARG A 15 -7.48 -5.63 -3.33
N GLU A 16 -8.14 -5.66 -4.49
CA GLU A 16 -7.47 -5.54 -5.79
C GLU A 16 -6.72 -4.22 -5.90
N LEU A 17 -7.40 -3.10 -5.61
CA LEU A 17 -6.79 -1.78 -5.64
C LEU A 17 -5.55 -1.68 -4.73
N TYR A 18 -5.65 -2.16 -3.50
CA TYR A 18 -4.52 -2.20 -2.57
C TYR A 18 -3.35 -3.03 -3.12
N SER A 19 -3.65 -4.22 -3.68
CA SER A 19 -2.62 -5.11 -4.23
C SER A 19 -1.91 -4.49 -5.44
N GLU A 20 -2.65 -3.84 -6.34
CA GLU A 20 -2.09 -3.12 -7.47
C GLU A 20 -1.17 -1.99 -7.02
N LEU A 21 -1.65 -1.14 -6.11
CA LEU A 21 -0.88 -0.04 -5.56
C LEU A 21 0.37 -0.52 -4.85
N ALA A 22 0.28 -1.59 -4.06
CA ALA A 22 1.42 -2.15 -3.35
C ALA A 22 2.49 -2.73 -4.29
N ALA A 23 2.10 -3.24 -5.46
CA ALA A 23 3.00 -3.77 -6.47
C ALA A 23 3.65 -2.67 -7.35
N GLU A 24 2.91 -1.58 -7.59
CA GLU A 24 3.36 -0.45 -8.40
C GLU A 24 4.24 0.52 -7.61
N LEU A 25 3.87 0.81 -6.36
CA LEU A 25 4.63 1.69 -5.48
C LEU A 25 6.00 1.08 -5.16
N ARG A 26 7.04 1.71 -5.69
CA ARG A 26 8.43 1.38 -5.39
C ARG A 26 8.84 2.06 -4.09
N CYS A 27 9.46 1.31 -3.20
CA CYS A 27 9.96 1.87 -1.96
C CYS A 27 11.26 2.65 -2.25
N PRO A 28 11.31 3.98 -2.07
CA PRO A 28 12.47 4.78 -2.44
C PRO A 28 13.74 4.42 -1.65
N GLN A 29 13.57 3.88 -0.44
CA GLN A 29 14.67 3.40 0.41
C GLN A 29 15.11 1.97 0.08
N CYS A 30 14.32 1.21 -0.68
CA CYS A 30 14.62 -0.19 -0.96
C CYS A 30 15.00 -0.33 -2.42
N GLN A 31 16.28 -0.59 -2.67
CA GLN A 31 16.82 -0.76 -4.01
C GLN A 31 16.00 -1.80 -4.79
N ASN A 32 15.22 -1.32 -5.76
CA ASN A 32 14.42 -2.09 -6.71
C ASN A 32 13.32 -2.99 -6.13
N GLN A 33 12.82 -2.72 -4.93
CA GLN A 33 11.70 -3.48 -4.34
C GLN A 33 10.43 -2.63 -4.23
N ASN A 34 9.28 -3.26 -4.47
CA ASN A 34 7.97 -2.67 -4.22
C ASN A 34 7.70 -2.63 -2.69
N ILE A 35 6.68 -1.88 -2.29
CA ILE A 35 6.28 -1.82 -0.88
C ILE A 35 5.62 -3.12 -0.41
N ALA A 36 5.12 -3.95 -1.33
CA ALA A 36 4.52 -5.26 -1.04
C ALA A 36 5.54 -6.27 -0.49
N ASP A 37 6.71 -6.37 -1.14
CA ASP A 37 7.77 -7.36 -0.86
C ASP A 37 8.84 -6.79 0.08
N SER A 38 8.91 -5.46 0.21
CA SER A 38 9.88 -4.84 1.08
C SER A 38 9.49 -4.92 2.57
N ASN A 39 10.47 -5.27 3.41
CA ASN A 39 10.36 -5.28 4.87
C ASN A 39 10.91 -4.02 5.54
N ALA A 40 11.24 -2.98 4.78
CA ALA A 40 11.68 -1.73 5.38
C ALA A 40 10.54 -1.06 6.16
N ILE A 41 10.91 -0.32 7.21
CA ILE A 41 9.96 0.42 8.05
C ILE A 41 9.11 1.37 7.20
N VAL A 42 9.72 2.04 6.21
CA VAL A 42 8.99 2.90 5.28
C VAL A 42 7.98 2.13 4.41
N ALA A 43 8.29 0.89 4.00
CA ALA A 43 7.36 0.08 3.23
C ALA A 43 6.16 -0.38 4.08
N VAL A 44 6.38 -0.65 5.37
CA VAL A 44 5.30 -0.92 6.32
C VAL A 44 4.40 0.30 6.50
N ASP A 45 4.98 1.49 6.70
CA ASP A 45 4.20 2.75 6.83
C ASP A 45 3.40 3.05 5.55
N MET A 46 4.04 2.90 4.38
CA MET A 46 3.36 3.08 3.09
C MET A 46 2.21 2.09 2.90
N ARG A 47 2.40 0.81 3.21
CA ARG A 47 1.32 -0.20 3.13
C ARG A 47 0.14 0.15 4.04
N GLN A 48 0.41 0.53 5.29
CA GLN A 48 -0.65 0.94 6.21
C GLN A 48 -1.41 2.16 5.69
N LYS A 49 -0.69 3.13 5.15
CA LYS A 49 -1.29 4.36 4.60
C LYS A 49 -2.11 4.09 3.34
N THR A 50 -1.60 3.27 2.41
CA THR A 50 -2.35 2.82 1.22
C THR A 50 -3.63 2.10 1.63
N TYR A 51 -3.56 1.18 2.59
CA TYR A 51 -4.73 0.50 3.11
C TYR A 51 -5.78 1.47 3.67
N GLN A 52 -5.36 2.45 4.46
CA GLN A 52 -6.25 3.47 5.01
C GLN A 52 -6.97 4.26 3.91
N LEU A 53 -6.23 4.74 2.91
CA LEU A 53 -6.82 5.52 1.81
C LEU A 53 -7.78 4.70 0.95
N VAL A 54 -7.45 3.42 0.69
CA VAL A 54 -8.36 2.49 0.00
C VAL A 54 -9.67 2.32 0.78
N ARG A 55 -9.60 2.21 2.12
CA ARG A 55 -10.79 2.14 2.98
C ARG A 55 -11.56 3.45 3.05
N ASP A 56 -10.87 4.57 2.96
CA ASP A 56 -11.48 5.91 2.87
C ASP A 56 -12.23 6.11 1.53
N GLY A 57 -12.17 5.15 0.61
CA GLY A 57 -12.84 5.21 -0.69
C GLY A 57 -12.09 6.06 -1.72
N LYS A 58 -10.80 6.30 -1.50
CA LYS A 58 -9.94 6.99 -2.47
C LYS A 58 -9.70 6.15 -3.70
N ASN A 59 -9.58 6.83 -4.84
CA ASN A 59 -9.25 6.15 -6.08
C ASN A 59 -7.74 5.90 -6.20
N ARG A 60 -7.37 5.04 -7.16
CA ARG A 60 -5.97 4.66 -7.43
C ARG A 60 -5.05 5.85 -7.62
N GLU A 61 -5.45 6.83 -8.43
CA GLU A 61 -4.62 7.98 -8.78
C GLU A 61 -4.39 8.89 -7.57
N GLU A 62 -5.42 9.16 -6.76
CA GLU A 62 -5.29 9.93 -5.52
C GLU A 62 -4.31 9.26 -4.55
N ILE A 63 -4.34 7.93 -4.46
CA ILE A 63 -3.46 7.20 -3.58
C ILE A 63 -2.03 7.23 -4.10
N LEU A 64 -1.81 7.00 -5.40
CA LEU A 64 -0.49 7.09 -6.01
C LEU A 64 0.12 8.47 -5.85
N ASP A 65 -0.64 9.52 -6.18
CA ASP A 65 -0.20 10.89 -6.04
C ASP A 65 0.18 11.20 -4.59
N TYR A 66 -0.63 10.78 -3.63
CA TYR A 66 -0.33 10.93 -2.21
C TYR A 66 0.96 10.21 -1.79
N MET A 67 1.22 9.01 -2.33
CA MET A 67 2.39 8.22 -1.99
C MET A 67 3.68 8.71 -2.66
N ILE A 68 3.57 9.32 -3.84
CA ILE A 68 4.71 9.89 -4.59
C ILE A 68 5.06 11.29 -4.07
N ASN A 69 4.07 12.08 -3.64
CA ASN A 69 4.27 13.43 -3.12
C ASN A 69 4.79 13.48 -1.66
N ARG A 70 5.22 12.35 -1.08
CA ARG A 70 5.71 12.25 0.30
C ARG A 70 7.20 11.95 0.37
#